data_AF-A0A9D6KHV7-F1
#
_entry.id   AF-A0A9D6KHV7-F1
#
_cell.length_a   1.000
_cell.length_b   1.000
_cell.length_c   1.000
_cell.angle_alpha   90.00
_cell.angle_beta   90.00
_cell.angle_gamma   90.00
#
_symmetry.space_group_name_H-M   'P 1'
#
loop_
_entity.id
_entity.type
_entity.pdbx_description
1 polymer ?
#
loop_
_entity_poly.entity_id
_entity_poly.type
_entity_poly.pdbx_seq_one_letter_code
_entity_poly.pdbx_strand_id
1 'polypeptide(L)'
;MRVRVVTAALASALLPALVWASEEAHEHGAHGHEGIPWGTLAFNLVNFLIFCGLIARYGMPVIRDYVRNRHRRIVDELEAAAKARSDAEQLKAEWEARLAGLDAEIKQIRAETAADVARERDQILAAAKKTAETIRNDARRTADQEVRRAEADLRQVVAEQATAVATQLVREKLTNTDQDRFTSEFLSHVKETAA
;
A
#
# COMPACT_ATOMS: atom_id res chain seq x y z
N MET A 1 29.69 -43.43 -1.00
CA MET A 1 29.91 -44.86 -1.33
C MET A 1 31.39 -45.27 -1.28
N ARG A 2 32.33 -44.48 -1.83
CA ARG A 2 33.77 -44.82 -1.89
C ARG A 2 34.46 -44.98 -0.53
N VAL A 3 34.14 -44.17 0.47
CA VAL A 3 34.70 -44.29 1.84
C VAL A 3 34.29 -45.60 2.50
N ARG A 4 33.02 -46.01 2.35
CA ARG A 4 32.51 -47.30 2.86
C ARG A 4 33.19 -48.50 2.20
N VAL A 5 33.53 -48.40 0.92
CA VAL A 5 34.26 -49.45 0.20
C VAL A 5 35.72 -49.51 0.64
N VAL A 6 36.38 -48.37 0.92
CA VAL A 6 37.76 -48.36 1.43
C VAL A 6 37.83 -48.85 2.88
N THR A 7 36.90 -48.43 3.75
CA THR A 7 36.84 -48.94 5.14
C THR A 7 36.41 -50.40 5.17
N ALA A 8 35.52 -50.85 4.28
CA ALA A 8 35.16 -52.26 4.15
C ALA A 8 36.29 -53.09 3.54
N ALA A 9 37.08 -52.55 2.61
CA ALA A 9 38.27 -53.22 2.08
C ALA A 9 39.40 -53.30 3.13
N LEU A 10 39.57 -52.26 3.95
CA LEU A 10 40.51 -52.28 5.09
C LEU A 10 40.09 -53.31 6.14
N ALA A 11 38.81 -53.35 6.49
CA ALA A 11 38.26 -54.36 7.41
C ALA A 11 38.31 -55.76 6.81
N SER A 12 38.01 -55.92 5.52
CA SER A 12 38.04 -57.20 4.80
C SER A 12 39.46 -57.69 4.49
N ALA A 13 40.48 -56.83 4.55
CA ALA A 13 41.88 -57.23 4.48
C ALA A 13 42.47 -57.53 5.87
N LEU A 14 41.98 -56.85 6.92
CA LEU A 14 42.31 -57.17 8.32
C LEU A 14 41.63 -58.45 8.82
N LEU A 15 40.43 -58.76 8.35
CA LEU A 15 39.66 -59.94 8.78
C LEU A 15 40.39 -61.25 8.47
N PRO A 16 40.97 -61.50 7.28
CA PRO A 16 41.80 -62.68 7.05
C PRO A 16 43.03 -62.70 7.95
N ALA A 17 43.71 -61.57 8.17
CA ALA A 17 44.86 -61.52 9.07
C ALA A 17 44.48 -61.79 10.55
N LEU A 18 43.29 -61.36 10.99
CA LEU A 18 42.79 -61.57 12.35
C LEU A 18 42.19 -62.97 12.53
N VAL A 19 41.49 -63.49 11.52
CA VAL A 19 40.93 -64.84 11.48
C VAL A 19 42.06 -65.86 11.37
N TRP A 20 43.11 -65.58 10.59
CA TRP A 20 44.32 -66.42 10.56
C TRP A 20 45.10 -66.29 11.88
N ALA A 21 45.15 -65.10 12.50
CA ALA A 21 45.75 -64.93 13.83
C ALA A 21 44.93 -65.57 14.97
N SER A 22 43.62 -65.74 14.84
CA SER A 22 42.76 -66.36 15.86
C SER A 22 42.49 -67.84 15.63
N GLU A 23 42.74 -68.37 14.42
CA GLU A 23 42.34 -69.72 14.01
C GLU A 23 43.50 -70.57 13.45
N GLU A 24 44.69 -70.00 13.14
CA GLU A 24 45.89 -70.76 12.77
C GLU A 24 46.81 -71.08 13.98
N ALA A 25 46.22 -71.70 15.00
CA ALA A 25 46.92 -72.72 15.77
C ALA A 25 46.55 -74.08 15.16
N HIS A 26 47.51 -74.69 14.45
CA HIS A 26 47.42 -75.96 13.67
C HIS A 26 46.80 -75.82 12.26
N GLU A 27 47.36 -76.33 11.16
CA GLU A 27 48.60 -77.03 10.87
C GLU A 27 48.76 -77.02 9.34
N HIS A 28 49.80 -76.38 8.84
CA HIS A 28 50.65 -76.80 7.71
C HIS A 28 51.91 -75.96 7.90
N GLY A 29 53.07 -76.48 8.22
CA GLY A 29 53.56 -77.83 8.18
C GLY A 29 55.07 -77.67 8.07
N ALA A 30 55.78 -78.19 9.07
CA ALA A 30 57.20 -78.49 9.06
C ALA A 30 58.19 -77.30 8.95
N HIS A 31 58.90 -77.05 10.05
CA HIS A 31 60.26 -77.54 10.27
C HIS A 31 60.88 -76.73 11.40
N GLY A 32 61.23 -77.42 12.48
CA GLY A 32 62.16 -76.87 13.44
C GLY A 32 63.47 -76.54 12.73
N HIS A 33 63.90 -75.29 12.83
CA HIS A 33 65.30 -74.88 12.87
C HIS A 33 65.34 -73.43 13.34
N GLU A 34 66.29 -73.15 14.23
CA GLU A 34 66.76 -71.83 14.57
C GLU A 34 67.07 -71.05 13.27
N GLY A 35 66.28 -70.02 12.96
CA GLY A 35 66.49 -69.17 11.78
C GLY A 35 65.20 -68.49 11.32
N ILE A 36 65.28 -67.18 11.03
CA ILE A 36 64.16 -66.37 10.54
C ILE A 36 63.60 -67.01 9.24
N PRO A 37 62.31 -67.36 9.15
CA PRO A 37 61.72 -67.91 7.94
C PRO A 37 61.58 -66.81 6.86
N TRP A 38 62.63 -66.63 6.06
CA TRP A 38 62.72 -65.60 5.02
C TRP A 38 61.56 -65.66 3.99
N GLY A 39 60.95 -66.83 3.77
CA GLY A 39 59.82 -67.01 2.87
C GLY A 39 58.50 -66.39 3.38
N THR A 40 58.16 -66.58 4.67
CA THR A 40 56.96 -65.95 5.26
C THR A 40 57.15 -64.45 5.43
N LEU A 41 58.37 -64.01 5.77
CA LEU A 41 58.72 -62.59 5.83
C LEU A 41 58.56 -61.91 4.45
N ALA A 42 59.01 -62.57 3.38
CA ALA A 42 58.88 -62.04 2.01
C ALA A 42 57.40 -61.97 1.56
N PHE A 43 56.59 -62.98 1.85
CA PHE A 43 55.16 -62.96 1.54
C PHE A 43 54.42 -61.85 2.30
N ASN A 44 54.70 -61.70 3.60
CA ASN A 44 54.14 -60.63 4.42
C ASN A 44 54.58 -59.24 3.95
N LEU A 45 55.84 -59.09 3.51
CA LEU A 45 56.36 -57.84 2.97
C LEU A 45 55.67 -57.46 1.64
N VAL A 46 55.44 -58.43 0.76
CA VAL A 46 54.71 -58.22 -0.50
C VAL A 46 53.26 -57.84 -0.22
N ASN A 47 52.58 -58.53 0.70
CA ASN A 47 51.21 -58.19 1.10
C ASN A 47 51.13 -56.78 1.70
N PHE A 48 52.06 -56.43 2.60
CA PHE A 48 52.16 -55.08 3.17
C PHE A 48 52.39 -54.01 2.10
N LEU A 49 53.25 -54.25 1.11
CA LEU A 49 53.48 -53.33 0.00
C LEU A 49 52.24 -53.16 -0.89
N ILE A 50 51.52 -54.24 -1.18
CA ILE A 50 50.25 -54.19 -1.92
C ILE A 50 49.21 -53.37 -1.14
N PHE A 51 49.10 -53.58 0.17
CA PHE A 51 48.20 -52.84 1.04
C PHE A 51 48.57 -51.35 1.15
N CYS A 52 49.85 -51.02 1.33
CA CYS A 52 50.35 -49.65 1.28
C CYS A 52 50.09 -48.98 -0.07
N GLY A 53 50.28 -49.72 -1.17
CA GLY A 53 49.95 -49.24 -2.52
C GLY A 53 48.46 -48.92 -2.67
N LEU A 54 47.59 -49.76 -2.12
CA LEU A 54 46.15 -49.55 -2.12
C LEU A 54 45.76 -48.30 -1.30
N ILE A 55 46.34 -48.10 -0.12
CA ILE A 55 46.10 -46.91 0.71
C ILE A 55 46.65 -45.64 0.03
N ALA A 56 47.85 -45.69 -0.55
CA ALA A 56 48.43 -44.54 -1.24
C ALA A 56 47.57 -44.13 -2.46
N ARG A 57 47.06 -45.10 -3.21
CA ARG A 57 46.23 -44.87 -4.40
C ARG A 57 44.81 -44.40 -4.05
N TYR A 58 44.18 -45.00 -3.05
CA TYR A 58 42.74 -44.80 -2.75
C TYR A 58 42.47 -43.97 -1.48
N GLY A 59 43.35 -44.01 -0.47
CA GLY A 59 43.20 -43.27 0.78
C GLY A 59 43.64 -41.81 0.70
N MET A 60 44.75 -41.53 0.00
CA MET A 60 45.26 -40.16 -0.20
C MET A 60 44.23 -39.19 -0.80
N PRO A 61 43.47 -39.52 -1.87
CA PRO A 61 42.46 -38.61 -2.39
C PRO A 61 41.31 -38.35 -1.39
N VAL A 62 40.89 -39.36 -0.61
CA VAL A 62 39.79 -39.22 0.35
C VAL A 62 40.15 -38.27 1.49
N ILE A 63 41.36 -38.39 2.04
CA ILE A 63 41.82 -37.52 3.15
C ILE A 63 41.98 -36.09 2.65
N ARG A 64 42.58 -35.90 1.46
CA ARG A 64 42.73 -34.58 0.84
C ARG A 64 41.38 -33.92 0.55
N ASP A 65 40.41 -34.68 0.06
CA ASP A 65 39.05 -34.18 -0.21
C ASP A 65 38.32 -33.79 1.07
N TYR A 66 38.47 -34.55 2.15
CA TYR A 66 37.86 -34.23 3.44
C TYR A 66 38.41 -32.91 4.02
N VAL A 67 39.74 -32.76 4.05
CA VAL A 67 40.38 -31.53 4.57
C VAL A 67 40.03 -30.32 3.71
N ARG A 68 40.07 -30.46 2.39
CA ARG A 68 39.68 -29.39 1.45
C ARG A 68 38.21 -29.01 1.60
N ASN A 69 37.31 -29.98 1.75
CA ASN A 69 35.88 -29.70 1.93
C ASN A 69 35.61 -29.01 3.27
N ARG A 70 36.29 -29.42 4.35
CA ARG A 70 36.21 -28.75 5.65
C ARG A 70 36.70 -27.30 5.57
N HIS A 71 37.86 -27.09 4.95
CA HIS A 71 38.43 -25.76 4.78
C HIS A 71 37.52 -24.86 3.93
N ARG A 72 37.04 -25.37 2.79
CA ARG A 72 36.11 -24.66 1.92
C ARG A 72 34.83 -24.26 2.65
N ARG A 73 34.23 -25.17 3.44
CA ARG A 73 33.03 -24.84 4.23
C ARG A 73 33.28 -23.71 5.23
N ILE A 74 34.42 -23.72 5.92
CA ILE A 74 34.75 -22.65 6.88
C ILE A 74 34.94 -21.31 6.17
N VAL A 75 35.60 -21.31 5.01
CA VAL A 75 35.79 -20.09 4.20
C VAL A 75 34.43 -19.59 3.69
N ASP A 76 33.61 -20.48 3.13
CA ASP A 76 32.27 -20.14 2.63
C ASP A 76 31.37 -19.61 3.76
N GLU A 77 31.41 -20.21 4.96
CA GLU A 77 30.66 -19.76 6.14
C GLU A 77 31.14 -18.39 6.63
N LEU A 78 32.46 -18.13 6.61
CA LEU A 78 33.03 -16.85 7.00
C LEU A 78 32.69 -15.74 5.99
N GLU A 79 32.76 -16.05 4.69
CA GLU A 79 32.39 -15.14 3.61
C GLU A 79 30.88 -14.83 3.66
N ALA A 80 30.03 -15.83 3.87
CA ALA A 80 28.60 -15.65 4.05
C ALA A 80 28.28 -14.78 5.28
N ALA A 81 28.97 -14.99 6.40
CA ALA A 81 28.79 -14.19 7.60
C ALA A 81 29.27 -12.73 7.40
N ALA A 82 30.41 -12.54 6.74
CA ALA A 82 30.93 -11.21 6.40
C ALA A 82 29.97 -10.46 5.46
N LYS A 83 29.44 -11.15 4.45
CA LYS A 83 28.44 -10.58 3.53
C LYS A 83 27.14 -10.24 4.25
N ALA A 84 26.60 -11.16 5.05
CA ALA A 84 25.38 -10.90 5.83
C ALA A 84 25.55 -9.70 6.78
N ARG A 85 26.74 -9.54 7.38
CA ARG A 85 27.04 -8.37 8.22
C ARG A 85 27.09 -7.08 7.40
N SER A 86 27.79 -7.09 6.26
CA SER A 86 27.84 -5.93 5.35
C SER A 86 26.44 -5.54 4.88
N ASP A 87 25.64 -6.50 4.45
CA ASP A 87 24.26 -6.28 3.97
C ASP A 87 23.39 -5.70 5.10
N ALA A 88 23.54 -6.19 6.34
CA ALA A 88 22.84 -5.66 7.50
C ALA A 88 23.28 -4.23 7.86
N GLU A 89 24.58 -3.92 7.77
CA GLU A 89 25.12 -2.58 8.00
C GLU A 89 24.64 -1.59 6.92
N GLN A 90 24.63 -2.00 5.65
CA GLN A 90 24.08 -1.21 4.55
C GLN A 90 22.59 -0.94 4.72
N LEU A 91 21.81 -2.00 5.01
CA LEU A 91 20.38 -1.87 5.24
C LEU A 91 20.09 -0.93 6.41
N LYS A 92 20.82 -1.08 7.53
CA LYS A 92 20.70 -0.18 8.68
C LYS A 92 20.99 1.28 8.30
N ALA A 93 22.06 1.53 7.54
CA ALA A 93 22.38 2.88 7.08
C ALA A 93 21.29 3.47 6.16
N GLU A 94 20.69 2.66 5.27
CA GLU A 94 19.55 3.08 4.46
C GLU A 94 18.33 3.44 5.30
N TRP A 95 18.00 2.63 6.31
CA TRP A 95 16.88 2.91 7.20
C TRP A 95 17.13 4.15 8.06
N GLU A 96 18.34 4.35 8.57
CA GLU A 96 18.70 5.55 9.33
C GLU A 96 18.61 6.81 8.45
N ALA A 97 19.07 6.74 7.19
CA ALA A 97 18.92 7.84 6.24
C ALA A 97 17.45 8.14 5.93
N ARG A 98 16.62 7.10 5.74
CA ARG A 98 15.17 7.26 5.54
C ARG A 98 14.49 7.86 6.76
N LEU A 99 14.82 7.42 7.97
CA LEU A 99 14.28 7.97 9.21
C LEU A 99 14.66 9.45 9.38
N ALA A 100 15.91 9.81 9.08
CA ALA A 100 16.36 11.19 9.15
C ALA A 100 15.61 12.10 8.17
N GLY A 101 15.27 11.60 6.98
CA GLY A 101 14.45 12.31 6.00
C GLY A 101 12.98 12.43 6.39
N LEU A 102 12.44 11.44 7.10
CA LEU A 102 11.03 11.35 7.43
C LEU A 102 10.55 12.51 8.32
N ASP A 103 11.35 12.93 9.31
CA ASP A 103 10.99 14.08 10.16
C ASP A 103 10.88 15.39 9.38
N ALA A 104 11.74 15.57 8.37
CA ALA A 104 11.68 16.73 7.49
C ALA A 104 10.46 16.67 6.57
N GLU A 105 10.17 15.50 6.00
CA GLU A 105 8.99 15.26 5.17
C GLU A 105 7.69 15.47 5.96
N ILE A 106 7.59 14.98 7.20
CA ILE A 106 6.44 15.21 8.09
C ILE A 106 6.26 16.71 8.36
N LYS A 107 7.35 17.43 8.63
CA LYS A 107 7.28 18.89 8.84
C LYS A 107 6.81 19.61 7.59
N GLN A 108 7.31 19.21 6.41
CA GLN A 108 6.88 19.77 5.13
C GLN A 108 5.39 19.52 4.89
N ILE A 109 4.93 18.27 5.00
CA ILE A 109 3.52 17.89 4.83
C ILE A 109 2.62 18.69 5.79
N ARG A 110 3.03 18.83 7.05
CA ARG A 110 2.26 19.62 8.03
C ARG A 110 2.20 21.10 7.66
N ALA A 111 3.29 21.68 7.18
CA ALA A 111 3.32 23.08 6.76
C ALA A 111 2.45 23.31 5.52
N GLU A 112 2.53 22.42 4.53
CA GLU A 112 1.70 22.46 3.32
C GLU A 112 0.22 22.31 3.67
N THR A 113 -0.12 21.31 4.49
CA THR A 113 -1.50 21.07 4.95
C THR A 113 -2.04 22.29 5.72
N ALA A 114 -1.24 22.90 6.59
CA ALA A 114 -1.67 24.09 7.32
C ALA A 114 -1.93 25.28 6.38
N ALA A 115 -1.09 25.47 5.36
CA ALA A 115 -1.27 26.51 4.36
C ALA A 115 -2.50 26.27 3.47
N ASP A 116 -2.78 25.01 3.12
CA ASP A 116 -3.96 24.63 2.34
C ASP A 116 -5.24 24.81 3.15
N VAL A 117 -5.25 24.37 4.41
CA VAL A 117 -6.38 24.58 5.33
C VAL A 117 -6.66 26.07 5.52
N ALA A 118 -5.63 26.90 5.66
CA ALA A 118 -5.81 28.35 5.78
C ALA A 118 -6.44 28.95 4.51
N ARG A 119 -5.96 28.55 3.33
CA ARG A 119 -6.51 28.99 2.04
C ARG A 119 -7.96 28.55 1.87
N GLU A 120 -8.27 27.29 2.17
CA GLU A 120 -9.63 26.75 2.07
C GLU A 120 -10.58 27.44 3.06
N ARG A 121 -10.14 27.68 4.30
CA ARG A 121 -10.91 28.43 5.29
C ARG A 121 -11.26 29.82 4.77
N ASP A 122 -10.29 30.53 4.22
CA ASP A 122 -10.50 31.89 3.72
C ASP A 122 -11.42 31.90 2.49
N GLN A 123 -11.34 30.90 1.61
CA GLN A 123 -12.27 30.70 0.49
C GLN A 123 -13.70 30.42 0.98
N ILE A 124 -13.87 29.54 1.96
CA ILE A 124 -15.18 29.22 2.56
C ILE A 124 -15.77 30.48 3.19
N LEU A 125 -14.97 31.24 3.95
CA LEU A 125 -15.43 32.49 4.56
C LEU A 125 -15.81 33.55 3.52
N ALA A 126 -15.03 33.69 2.44
CA ALA A 126 -15.34 34.60 1.35
C ALA A 126 -16.63 34.20 0.62
N ALA A 127 -16.79 32.90 0.33
CA ALA A 127 -18.01 32.37 -0.28
C ALA A 127 -19.23 32.56 0.62
N ALA A 128 -19.10 32.28 1.92
CA ALA A 128 -20.17 32.48 2.89
C ALA A 128 -20.60 33.95 2.99
N LYS A 129 -19.64 34.89 3.01
CA LYS A 129 -19.94 36.34 2.99
C LYS A 129 -20.66 36.74 1.71
N LYS A 130 -20.18 36.30 0.54
CA LYS A 130 -20.83 36.58 -0.75
C LYS A 130 -22.26 36.04 -0.79
N THR A 131 -22.47 34.81 -0.35
CA THR A 131 -23.81 34.20 -0.28
C THR A 131 -24.72 34.98 0.67
N ALA A 132 -24.22 35.39 1.85
CA ALA A 132 -24.98 36.20 2.79
C ALA A 132 -25.37 37.57 2.20
N GLU A 133 -24.47 38.21 1.46
CA GLU A 133 -24.76 39.46 0.74
C GLU A 133 -25.81 39.27 -0.35
N THR A 134 -25.70 38.20 -1.14
CA THR A 134 -26.70 37.85 -2.15
C THR A 134 -28.07 37.63 -1.52
N ILE A 135 -28.17 36.82 -0.46
CA ILE A 135 -29.43 36.58 0.26
C ILE A 135 -30.01 37.90 0.79
N ARG A 136 -29.18 38.79 1.35
CA ARG A 136 -29.63 40.09 1.86
C ARG A 136 -30.17 40.98 0.75
N ASN A 137 -29.51 41.01 -0.40
CA ASN A 137 -29.95 41.79 -1.55
C ASN A 137 -31.24 41.23 -2.16
N ASP A 138 -31.35 39.91 -2.28
CA ASP A 138 -32.57 39.25 -2.76
C ASP A 138 -33.73 39.50 -1.80
N ALA A 139 -33.52 39.38 -0.49
CA ALA A 139 -34.54 39.67 0.52
C ALA A 139 -35.01 41.13 0.46
N ARG A 140 -34.10 42.09 0.26
CA ARG A 140 -34.45 43.51 0.04
C ARG A 140 -35.27 43.69 -1.22
N ARG A 141 -34.85 43.08 -2.33
CA ARG A 141 -35.57 43.18 -3.61
C ARG A 141 -36.98 42.59 -3.50
N THR A 142 -37.12 41.45 -2.83
CA THR A 142 -38.43 40.83 -2.58
C THR A 142 -39.27 41.71 -1.66
N ALA A 143 -38.71 42.27 -0.60
CA ALA A 143 -39.44 43.18 0.28
C ALA A 143 -39.96 44.42 -0.48
N ASP A 144 -39.13 45.05 -1.32
CA ASP A 144 -39.54 46.18 -2.14
C ASP A 144 -40.65 45.81 -3.14
N GLN A 145 -40.59 44.60 -3.70
CA GLN A 145 -41.63 44.09 -4.60
C GLN A 145 -42.94 43.85 -3.86
N GLU A 146 -42.90 43.26 -2.66
CA GLU A 146 -44.10 43.03 -1.82
C GLU A 146 -44.72 44.35 -1.36
N VAL A 147 -43.91 45.36 -1.00
CA VAL A 147 -44.42 46.70 -0.67
C VAL A 147 -45.15 47.32 -1.87
N ARG A 148 -44.56 47.27 -3.06
CA ARG A 148 -45.21 47.79 -4.28
C ARG A 148 -46.50 47.04 -4.61
N ARG A 149 -46.52 45.73 -4.38
CA ARG A 149 -47.72 44.90 -4.57
C ARG A 149 -48.81 45.29 -3.57
N ALA A 150 -48.47 45.42 -2.29
CA ALA A 150 -49.40 45.86 -1.26
C ALA A 150 -49.96 47.26 -1.53
N GLU A 151 -49.15 48.19 -2.05
CA GLU A 151 -49.63 49.51 -2.48
C GLU A 151 -50.63 49.41 -3.65
N ALA A 152 -50.35 48.56 -4.65
CA ALA A 152 -51.23 48.35 -5.78
C ALA A 152 -52.57 47.73 -5.35
N ASP A 153 -52.52 46.70 -4.50
CA ASP A 153 -53.70 46.05 -3.93
C ASP A 153 -54.53 47.05 -3.11
N LEU A 154 -53.88 47.89 -2.29
CA LEU A 154 -54.56 48.93 -1.52
C LEU A 154 -55.24 49.97 -2.42
N ARG A 155 -54.57 50.42 -3.49
CA ARG A 155 -55.17 51.34 -4.47
C ARG A 155 -56.39 50.73 -5.14
N GLN A 156 -56.34 49.44 -5.48
CA GLN A 156 -57.47 48.73 -6.05
C GLN A 156 -58.65 48.68 -5.07
N VAL A 157 -58.41 48.28 -3.81
CA VAL A 157 -59.46 48.23 -2.78
C VAL A 157 -60.09 49.61 -2.54
N VAL A 158 -59.28 50.66 -2.49
CA VAL A 158 -59.79 52.04 -2.31
C VAL A 158 -60.60 52.48 -3.53
N ALA A 159 -60.17 52.16 -4.76
CA ALA A 159 -60.92 52.47 -5.96
C ALA A 159 -62.27 51.73 -6.01
N GLU A 160 -62.29 50.44 -5.66
CA GLU A 160 -63.51 49.64 -5.56
C GLU A 160 -64.48 50.22 -4.51
N GLN A 161 -63.99 50.59 -3.32
CA GLN A 161 -64.82 51.21 -2.29
C GLN A 161 -65.32 52.60 -2.70
N ALA A 162 -64.48 53.43 -3.31
CA ALA A 162 -64.87 54.76 -3.79
C ALA A 162 -65.93 54.69 -4.89
N THR A 163 -65.79 53.76 -5.85
CA THR A 163 -66.79 53.53 -6.90
C THR A 163 -68.09 52.99 -6.33
N ALA A 164 -68.06 52.11 -5.32
CA ALA A 164 -69.26 51.63 -4.65
C ALA A 164 -70.03 52.76 -3.95
N VAL A 165 -69.33 53.62 -3.19
CA VAL A 165 -69.93 54.79 -2.52
C VAL A 165 -70.48 55.79 -3.54
N ALA A 166 -69.71 56.09 -4.61
CA ALA A 166 -70.17 56.98 -5.67
C ALA A 166 -71.42 56.43 -6.38
N THR A 167 -71.47 55.12 -6.65
CA THR A 167 -72.62 54.46 -7.26
C THR A 167 -73.86 54.56 -6.36
N GLN A 168 -73.69 54.35 -5.05
CA GLN A 168 -74.78 54.49 -4.09
C GLN A 168 -75.28 55.93 -4.02
N LEU A 169 -74.38 56.91 -3.96
CA LEU A 169 -74.75 58.33 -3.93
C LEU A 169 -75.48 58.77 -5.20
N VAL A 170 -74.99 58.35 -6.38
CA VAL A 170 -75.65 58.61 -7.68
C VAL A 170 -77.05 57.99 -7.71
N ARG A 171 -77.20 56.75 -7.22
CA ARG A 171 -78.51 56.08 -7.13
C ARG A 171 -79.47 56.81 -6.19
N GLU A 172 -79.00 57.34 -5.06
CA GLU A 172 -79.82 58.10 -4.09
C GLU A 172 -80.20 59.51 -4.58
N LYS A 173 -79.35 60.15 -5.40
CA LYS A 173 -79.55 61.53 -5.88
C LYS A 173 -80.17 61.64 -7.28
N LEU A 174 -80.40 60.52 -7.98
CA LEU A 174 -80.98 60.54 -9.32
C LEU A 174 -82.42 61.07 -9.30
N THR A 175 -82.70 62.11 -10.08
CA THR A 175 -84.06 62.64 -10.26
C THR A 175 -84.60 62.34 -11.67
N ASN A 176 -85.92 62.39 -11.87
CA ASN A 176 -86.54 62.14 -13.19
C ASN A 176 -86.04 63.13 -14.26
N THR A 177 -85.71 64.36 -13.87
CA THR A 177 -85.17 65.39 -14.78
C THR A 177 -83.76 65.04 -15.28
N ASP A 178 -82.96 64.33 -14.48
CA ASP A 178 -81.63 63.87 -14.89
C ASP A 178 -81.70 62.72 -15.90
N GLN A 179 -82.70 61.83 -15.78
CA GLN A 179 -82.95 60.75 -16.75
C GLN A 179 -83.31 61.28 -18.14
N ASP A 180 -84.17 62.30 -18.21
CA ASP A 180 -84.54 62.94 -19.47
C ASP A 180 -83.34 63.65 -20.12
N ARG A 181 -82.46 64.26 -19.31
CA ARG A 181 -81.21 64.86 -19.81
C ARG A 181 -80.27 63.80 -20.38
N PHE A 182 -80.01 62.72 -19.65
CA PHE A 182 -79.10 61.64 -20.11
C PHE A 182 -79.59 60.96 -21.39
N THR A 183 -80.90 60.76 -21.54
CA THR A 183 -81.47 60.19 -22.77
C THR A 183 -81.31 61.15 -23.94
N SER A 184 -81.50 62.46 -23.75
CA SER A 184 -81.28 63.46 -24.80
C SER A 184 -79.81 63.55 -25.25
N GLU A 185 -78.87 63.43 -24.31
CA GLU A 185 -77.43 63.46 -24.56
C GLU A 185 -76.93 62.16 -25.21
N PHE A 186 -77.47 61.01 -24.82
CA PHE A 186 -77.18 59.75 -25.51
C PHE A 186 -77.69 59.76 -26.96
N LEU A 187 -78.89 60.28 -27.19
CA LEU A 187 -79.46 60.41 -28.53
C LEU A 187 -78.67 61.39 -29.41
N SER A 188 -78.12 62.47 -28.84
CA SER A 188 -77.26 63.38 -29.60
C SER A 188 -75.91 62.74 -29.93
N HIS A 189 -75.28 62.01 -28.99
CA HIS A 189 -73.97 61.41 -29.20
C HIS A 189 -73.99 60.23 -30.17
N VAL A 190 -75.06 59.42 -30.17
CA VAL A 190 -75.29 58.37 -31.18
C VAL A 190 -75.52 58.99 -32.55
N LYS A 191 -76.23 60.12 -32.63
CA LYS A 191 -76.46 60.84 -33.89
C LYS A 191 -75.18 61.47 -34.44
N GLU A 192 -74.25 61.87 -33.57
CA GLU A 192 -72.94 62.42 -33.92
C GLU A 192 -71.92 61.33 -34.33
N THR A 193 -71.98 60.14 -33.73
CA THR A 193 -71.12 59.00 -34.11
C THR A 193 -71.68 58.17 -35.29
N ALA A 194 -72.96 58.30 -35.61
CA ALA A 194 -73.59 57.70 -36.80
C ALA A 194 -73.64 58.64 -38.02
N ALA A 195 -73.23 59.90 -37.87
CA ALA A 195 -73.00 60.85 -38.96
C ALA A 195 -71.53 60.79 -39.43
#